data_AF-S8D118-F1
#
_entry.id   AF-S8D118-F1
#
_cell.length_a   1.000
_cell.length_b   1.000
_cell.length_c   1.000
_cell.angle_alpha   90.00
_cell.angle_beta   90.00
_cell.angle_gamma   90.00
#
_symmetry.space_group_name_H-M   'P 1'
#
loop_
_entity.id
_entity.type
_entity.pdbx_description
1 polymer ?
#
loop_
_entity_poly.entity_id
_entity_poly.type
_entity_poly.pdbx_seq_one_letter_code
_entity_poly.pdbx_strand_id
1 'polypeptide(L)'
;RNLVGEGSHRLLSTFIKLKLQVQMPSLLISHDCEVILIESLPLGVFADPFELQHLLRRGAFTDAAVLGDTDLEAPAFFSNQSVVAVHMSISSKLLSEEHGEEYLEASFEIPLHARY
;
A
#
# COMPACT_ATOMS: atom_id res chain seq x y z
N ARG A 1 0.59 5.33 -10.41
CA ARG A 1 0.91 5.93 -9.08
C ARG A 1 0.51 7.39 -9.12
N ASN A 2 -0.16 7.87 -8.07
CA ASN A 2 -0.61 9.25 -7.94
C ASN A 2 -0.42 9.70 -6.49
N LEU A 3 -0.04 10.96 -6.28
CA LEU A 3 0.08 11.58 -4.97
C LEU A 3 -0.86 12.78 -4.93
N VAL A 4 -1.82 12.76 -4.02
CA VAL A 4 -2.82 13.83 -3.85
C VAL A 4 -2.83 14.34 -2.41
N GLY A 5 -3.33 15.55 -2.17
CA GLY A 5 -3.47 16.10 -0.80
C GLY A 5 -3.19 17.59 -0.72
N GLU A 6 -3.47 18.17 0.45
CA GLU A 6 -3.32 19.59 0.76
C GLU A 6 -2.60 19.77 2.12
N GLY A 7 -1.79 20.82 2.24
CA GLY A 7 -1.01 21.05 3.45
C GLY A 7 0.00 19.92 3.72
N SER A 8 0.02 19.42 4.96
CA SER A 8 0.88 18.30 5.35
C SER A 8 0.29 16.94 5.00
N HIS A 9 -1.03 16.81 4.84
CA HIS A 9 -1.67 15.52 4.58
C HIS A 9 -1.56 15.16 3.10
N ARG A 10 -1.13 13.94 2.83
CA ARG A 10 -0.94 13.38 1.49
C ARG A 10 -1.52 11.98 1.44
N LEU A 11 -2.00 11.58 0.27
CA LEU A 11 -2.44 10.22 0.00
C LEU A 11 -1.68 9.71 -1.21
N LEU A 12 -0.94 8.62 -1.01
CA LEU A 12 -0.25 7.93 -2.08
C LEU A 12 -1.14 6.80 -2.59
N SER A 13 -1.64 6.94 -3.81
CA SER A 13 -2.44 5.94 -4.51
C SER A 13 -1.58 5.18 -5.52
N THR A 14 -1.43 3.88 -5.33
CA THR A 14 -0.67 2.99 -6.20
C THR A 14 -1.59 1.91 -6.74
N PHE A 15 -1.85 1.96 -8.04
CA PHE A 15 -2.55 0.91 -8.77
C PHE A 15 -1.55 0.03 -9.51
N ILE A 16 -1.65 -1.27 -9.31
CA ILE A 16 -0.80 -2.31 -9.89
C ILE A 16 -1.70 -3.25 -10.68
N LYS A 17 -1.38 -3.46 -11.96
CA LYS A 17 -2.03 -4.44 -12.82
C LYS A 17 -0.98 -5.40 -13.35
N LEU A 18 -1.10 -6.68 -12.98
CA LEU A 18 -0.17 -7.74 -13.35
C LEU A 18 -0.90 -8.75 -14.22
N LYS A 19 -0.36 -9.06 -15.39
CA LYS A 19 -0.87 -10.15 -16.22
C LYS A 19 -0.49 -11.49 -15.60
N LEU A 20 -1.47 -12.36 -15.39
CA LEU A 20 -1.27 -13.70 -14.88
C LEU A 20 -1.14 -14.70 -16.03
N GLN A 21 -0.36 -15.75 -15.81
CA GLN A 21 -0.36 -16.91 -16.70
C GLN A 21 -1.55 -17.81 -16.41
N VAL A 22 -2.00 -18.54 -17.44
CA VAL A 22 -3.11 -19.50 -17.36
C VAL A 22 -2.86 -20.48 -16.19
N GLN A 23 -3.90 -20.73 -15.38
CA GLN A 23 -3.89 -21.57 -14.15
C GLN A 23 -3.23 -20.96 -12.89
N MET A 24 -2.59 -19.79 -12.96
CA MET A 24 -2.10 -19.10 -11.77
C MET A 24 -3.19 -18.61 -10.81
N PRO A 25 -4.33 -18.05 -11.25
CA PRO A 25 -5.28 -17.45 -10.31
C PRO A 25 -5.94 -18.44 -9.34
N SER A 26 -6.27 -19.66 -9.79
CA SER A 26 -6.80 -20.70 -8.89
C SER A 26 -5.77 -21.11 -7.84
N LEU A 27 -4.50 -21.18 -8.23
CA LEU A 27 -3.39 -21.52 -7.33
C LEU A 27 -3.16 -20.40 -6.30
N LEU A 28 -3.16 -19.14 -6.73
CA LEU A 28 -3.04 -17.97 -5.85
C LEU A 28 -4.16 -17.89 -4.81
N ILE A 29 -5.40 -18.19 -5.21
CA ILE A 29 -6.55 -18.22 -4.29
C ILE A 29 -6.43 -19.39 -3.30
N SER A 30 -6.02 -20.57 -3.77
CA SER A 30 -5.97 -21.78 -2.93
C SER A 30 -4.88 -21.75 -1.84
N HIS A 31 -3.88 -20.89 -1.98
CA HIS A 31 -2.73 -20.79 -1.08
C HIS A 31 -2.75 -19.53 -0.20
N ASP A 32 -3.88 -18.83 -0.12
CA ASP A 32 -4.03 -17.59 0.67
C ASP A 32 -2.89 -16.59 0.38
N CYS A 33 -2.49 -16.46 -0.90
CA CYS A 33 -1.39 -15.60 -1.28
C CYS A 33 -1.68 -14.12 -0.97
N GLU A 34 -0.63 -13.35 -0.69
CA GLU A 34 -0.73 -11.91 -0.43
C GLU A 34 0.10 -11.11 -1.43
N VAL A 35 -0.37 -9.91 -1.76
CA VAL A 35 0.42 -8.86 -2.41
C VAL A 35 0.95 -7.95 -1.32
N ILE A 36 2.26 -7.76 -1.32
CA ILE A 36 2.95 -6.88 -0.37
C ILE A 36 3.53 -5.71 -1.15
N LEU A 37 3.10 -4.50 -0.83
CA LEU A 37 3.69 -3.27 -1.35
C LEU A 37 4.63 -2.70 -0.28
N ILE A 38 5.92 -2.59 -0.63
CA ILE A 38 6.95 -1.99 0.21
C ILE A 38 7.37 -0.68 -0.45
N GLU A 39 7.20 0.42 0.28
CA GLU A 39 7.49 1.77 -0.20
C GLU A 39 8.48 2.47 0.74
N SER A 40 9.63 2.86 0.20
CA SER A 40 10.59 3.72 0.91
C SER A 40 10.16 5.18 0.81
N LEU A 41 9.88 5.80 1.95
CA LEU A 41 9.43 7.19 2.00
C LEU A 41 10.64 8.15 1.93
N PRO A 42 10.48 9.32 1.29
CA PRO A 42 11.50 10.37 1.35
C PRO A 42 11.69 10.93 2.77
N LEU A 43 12.81 11.60 3.01
CA LEU A 43 13.03 12.35 4.27
C LEU A 43 11.94 13.42 4.44
N GLY A 44 11.49 13.62 5.68
CA GLY A 44 10.39 14.53 6.00
C GLY A 44 9.01 14.03 5.58
N VAL A 45 8.89 12.79 5.09
CA VAL A 45 7.62 12.14 4.78
C VAL A 45 7.43 10.94 5.71
N PHE A 46 6.24 10.86 6.29
CA PHE A 46 5.91 9.86 7.29
C PHE A 46 4.60 9.18 6.91
N ALA A 47 4.49 7.88 7.15
CA ALA A 47 3.20 7.19 7.09
C ALA A 47 2.48 7.37 8.43
N ASP A 48 1.17 7.64 8.38
CA ASP A 48 0.35 7.79 9.58
C ASP A 48 -0.01 6.41 10.17
N PRO A 49 0.53 6.01 11.34
CA PRO A 49 0.24 4.70 11.91
C PRO A 49 -1.23 4.56 12.35
N PHE A 50 -1.88 5.65 12.76
CA PHE A 50 -3.27 5.64 13.22
C PHE A 50 -4.23 5.48 12.04
N GLU A 51 -3.98 6.18 10.93
CA GLU A 51 -4.77 6.01 9.71
C GLU A 51 -4.52 4.63 9.08
N LEU A 52 -3.28 4.14 9.06
CA LEU A 52 -2.98 2.77 8.62
C LEU A 52 -3.72 1.72 9.47
N GLN A 53 -3.72 1.86 10.80
CA GLN A 53 -4.48 0.96 11.68
C GLN A 53 -5.99 1.03 11.42
N HIS A 54 -6.50 2.20 11.06
CA HIS A 54 -7.90 2.36 10.67
C HIS A 54 -8.23 1.63 9.36
N LEU A 55 -7.33 1.69 8.38
CA LEU A 55 -7.46 0.95 7.12
C LEU A 55 -7.41 -0.58 7.35
N LEU A 56 -6.56 -1.06 8.25
CA LEU A 56 -6.56 -2.46 8.68
C LEU A 56 -7.89 -2.88 9.28
N ARG A 57 -8.46 -2.08 10.20
CA ARG A 57 -9.77 -2.38 10.81
C ARG A 57 -10.92 -2.40 9.81
N ARG A 58 -10.82 -1.64 8.72
CA ARG A 58 -11.81 -1.63 7.64
C ARG A 58 -11.64 -2.77 6.64
N GLY A 59 -10.58 -3.58 6.78
CA GLY A 59 -10.25 -4.67 5.87
C GLY A 59 -9.72 -4.19 4.52
N ALA A 60 -9.21 -2.95 4.43
CA ALA A 60 -8.53 -2.48 3.22
C ALA A 60 -7.17 -3.16 3.03
N PHE A 61 -6.48 -3.46 4.14
CA PHE A 61 -5.23 -4.21 4.18
C PHE A 61 -5.38 -5.39 5.14
N THR A 62 -4.61 -6.46 4.92
CA THR A 62 -4.50 -7.60 5.85
C THR A 62 -3.48 -7.34 6.95
N ASP A 63 -2.39 -6.64 6.61
CA ASP A 63 -1.37 -6.20 7.54
C ASP A 63 -0.71 -4.89 7.06
N ALA A 64 -0.15 -4.12 7.98
CA ALA A 64 0.60 -2.91 7.68
C ALA A 64 1.66 -2.64 8.74
N ALA A 65 2.87 -2.32 8.30
CA ALA A 65 3.99 -1.99 9.15
C ALA A 65 4.69 -0.72 8.67
N VAL A 66 5.12 0.11 9.62
CA VAL A 66 6.01 1.25 9.35
C VAL A 66 7.33 0.98 10.06
N LEU A 67 8.42 1.01 9.31
CA LEU A 67 9.77 0.80 9.80
C LEU A 67 10.52 2.14 9.73
N GLY A 68 11.14 2.54 10.84
CA GLY A 68 11.83 3.83 10.95
C GLY A 68 10.96 4.87 11.67
N ASP A 69 11.14 6.14 11.31
CA ASP A 69 10.51 7.24 12.03
C ASP A 69 9.00 7.32 11.75
N THR A 70 8.22 7.33 12.82
CA THR A 70 6.76 7.47 12.80
C THR A 70 6.28 8.72 13.54
N ASP A 71 7.21 9.58 13.96
CA ASP A 71 6.89 10.82 14.66
C ASP A 71 6.43 11.87 13.65
N LEU A 72 5.11 11.99 13.50
CA LEU A 72 4.46 12.98 12.63
C LEU A 72 4.74 14.42 13.11
N GLU A 73 5.12 14.61 14.38
CA GLU A 73 5.38 15.92 14.99
C GLU A 73 6.86 16.34 14.90
N ALA A 74 7.76 15.43 14.53
CA ALA A 74 9.18 15.74 14.36
C ALA A 74 9.43 16.72 13.17
N PRO A 75 10.40 17.65 13.31
CA PRO A 75 10.86 18.45 12.18
C PRO A 75 11.55 17.58 11.12
N ALA A 76 11.34 17.90 9.83
CA ALA A 76 11.89 17.13 8.70
C ALA A 76 13.42 16.98 8.76
N PHE A 77 14.14 17.99 9.24
CA PHE A 77 15.60 17.97 9.37
C PHE A 77 16.12 16.87 10.32
N PHE A 78 15.33 16.47 11.32
CA PHE A 78 15.70 15.41 12.27
C PHE A 78 15.16 14.04 11.88
N SER A 79 14.38 13.96 10.80
CA SER A 79 13.77 12.71 10.36
C SER A 79 14.73 11.83 9.57
N ASN A 80 14.69 10.55 9.86
CA ASN A 80 15.32 9.50 9.09
C ASN A 80 14.37 8.97 8.01
N GLN A 81 14.95 8.22 7.08
CA GLN A 81 14.17 7.53 6.07
C GLN A 81 13.30 6.45 6.73
N SER A 82 12.00 6.48 6.44
CA SER A 82 11.06 5.44 6.86
C SER A 82 10.62 4.59 5.67
N VAL A 83 10.17 3.37 5.95
CA VAL A 83 9.65 2.42 4.98
C VAL A 83 8.29 1.97 5.45
N VAL A 84 7.30 1.97 4.57
CA VAL A 84 5.97 1.44 4.85
C VAL A 84 5.75 0.17 4.03
N ALA A 85 5.28 -0.87 4.70
CA ALA A 85 4.87 -2.12 4.07
C ALA A 85 3.36 -2.32 4.32
N VAL A 86 2.61 -2.58 3.26
CA VAL A 86 1.18 -2.89 3.35
C VAL A 86 0.88 -4.19 2.61
N HIS A 87 0.05 -5.01 3.23
CA HIS A 87 -0.29 -6.35 2.77
C HIS A 87 -1.76 -6.39 2.35
N MET A 88 -2.05 -7.11 1.27
CA MET A 88 -3.39 -7.33 0.77
C MET A 88 -3.55 -8.78 0.31
N SER A 89 -4.51 -9.50 0.87
CA SER A 89 -4.81 -10.87 0.43
C SER A 89 -5.33 -10.90 -1.01
N ILE A 90 -4.77 -11.82 -1.81
CA ILE A 90 -5.24 -12.12 -3.15
C ILE A 90 -6.57 -12.87 -3.03
N SER A 91 -7.64 -12.18 -3.40
CA SER A 91 -8.97 -12.76 -3.50
C SER A 91 -9.51 -12.63 -4.92
N SER A 92 -10.60 -13.33 -5.23
CA SER A 92 -11.27 -13.22 -6.52
C SER A 92 -11.67 -11.79 -6.90
N LYS A 93 -11.79 -10.87 -5.93
CA LYS A 93 -12.08 -9.45 -6.17
C LYS A 93 -10.93 -8.70 -6.84
N LEU A 94 -9.70 -9.17 -6.69
CA LEU A 94 -8.52 -8.58 -7.30
C LEU A 94 -8.24 -9.18 -8.68
N LEU A 95 -8.98 -10.21 -9.09
CA LEU A 95 -8.80 -10.86 -10.37
C LEU A 95 -9.80 -10.29 -11.38
N SER A 96 -9.30 -9.92 -12.55
CA SER A 96 -10.09 -9.47 -13.69
C SER A 96 -9.73 -10.29 -14.93
N GLU A 97 -10.69 -10.47 -15.84
CA GLU A 97 -10.46 -11.10 -17.13
C GLU A 97 -10.74 -10.07 -18.23
N GLU A 98 -9.76 -9.86 -19.10
CA GLU A 98 -9.87 -8.97 -20.25
C GLU A 98 -9.34 -9.67 -21.50
N HIS A 99 -10.17 -9.76 -22.54
CA HIS A 99 -9.79 -10.36 -23.83
C HIS A 99 -9.24 -11.81 -23.73
N GLY A 100 -9.72 -12.60 -22.75
CA GLY A 100 -9.26 -13.96 -22.50
C GLY A 100 -7.92 -14.03 -21.75
N GLU A 101 -7.45 -12.92 -21.19
CA GLU A 101 -6.27 -12.87 -20.33
C GLU A 101 -6.66 -12.48 -18.91
N GLU A 102 -6.08 -13.16 -17.92
CA GLU A 102 -6.34 -12.92 -16.51
C GLU A 102 -5.34 -11.91 -15.95
N TYR A 103 -5.82 -10.98 -15.13
CA TYR A 103 -5.02 -9.95 -14.49
C TYR A 103 -5.27 -9.93 -12.99
N LEU A 104 -4.21 -9.62 -12.24
CA LEU A 104 -4.28 -9.23 -10.85
C LEU A 104 -4.22 -7.71 -10.78
N GLU A 105 -5.29 -7.10 -10.28
CA GLU A 105 -5.44 -5.67 -10.09
C GLU A 105 -5.49 -5.35 -8.59
N ALA A 106 -4.46 -4.66 -8.09
CA ALA A 106 -4.35 -4.26 -6.71
C ALA A 106 -4.23 -2.73 -6.60
N SER A 107 -5.03 -2.13 -5.71
CA SER A 107 -4.99 -0.70 -5.42
C SER A 107 -4.58 -0.49 -3.97
N PHE A 108 -3.55 0.31 -3.76
CA PHE A 108 -3.03 0.66 -2.44
C PHE A 108 -3.20 2.15 -2.21
N GLU A 109 -3.78 2.49 -1.07
CA GLU A 109 -3.97 3.87 -0.60
C GLU A 109 -3.21 4.04 0.72
N ILE A 110 -2.06 4.70 0.65
CA ILE A 110 -1.18 4.88 1.80
C ILE A 110 -1.31 6.33 2.28
N PRO A 111 -1.83 6.57 3.50
CA PRO A 111 -1.89 7.89 4.09
C PRO A 111 -0.51 8.34 4.54
N LEU A 112 -0.12 9.55 4.15
CA LEU A 112 1.19 10.13 4.38
C LEU A 112 1.06 11.54 4.96
N HIS A 113 2.07 11.95 5.70
CA HIS A 113 2.28 13.32 6.14
C HIS A 113 3.62 13.82 5.63
N ALA A 114 3.64 14.99 4.99
CA ALA A 114 4.85 15.67 4.55
C ALA A 114 5.05 16.94 5.39
N ARG A 115 6.24 17.09 5.96
CA ARG A 115 6.67 18.32 6.62
C ARG A 115 7.93 18.84 5.95
N TYR A 116 8.03 20.17 5.89
CA TYR A 116 9.17 20.89 5.31
C TYR A 116 10.09 21.38 6.44
#